data_AF-A0A8H7VFE4-F1
#
_entry.id   AF-A0A8H7VFE4-F1
#
_cell.length_a   1.000
_cell.length_b   1.000
_cell.length_c   1.000
_cell.angle_alpha   90.00
_cell.angle_beta   90.00
_cell.angle_gamma   90.00
#
_symmetry.space_group_name_H-M   'P 1'
#
loop_
_entity.id
_entity.type
_entity.pdbx_description
1 polymer ?
#
loop_
_entity_poly.entity_id
_entity_poly.type
_entity_poly.pdbx_seq_one_letter_code
_entity_poly.pdbx_strand_id
1 'polypeptide(L)'
;MKLSAIFYLTQLGFSQYDISNMIDMKRTTVEGAINRVATTGTTLAEKSMSRPSSFDDYTKRNLERIIRSDPFQTIETLQGQLRFKYRSAASKPKLSDDQKKNRLEWAIEHVGWTDKQWEQVVWSDESRFRVFGHDGKPKVLRKQGERYESCHLLRTVKYGGGSLMVWSCFWAGGYGPLVFVDGNMNQDSYDDCLSQKFLPWYYKLPHLEDGEYIFQEDDAPCHTGGYASWWKNSHSLNVLNDWPTQSPDLNPIEHIWSELARQLRSRRPDIKNTEDLRQTLIEI
;
A
#
# COMPACT_ATOMS: atom_id res chain seq x y z
N MET A 1 6.58 -8.71 -55.98
CA MET A 1 6.56 -8.34 -57.43
C MET A 1 6.34 -6.84 -57.67
N LYS A 2 5.30 -6.20 -57.10
CA LYS A 2 5.05 -4.76 -57.37
C LYS A 2 6.07 -3.78 -56.75
N LEU A 3 6.61 -4.07 -55.56
CA LEU A 3 7.60 -3.19 -54.90
C LEU A 3 8.96 -3.13 -55.60
N SER A 4 9.41 -4.23 -56.21
CA SER A 4 10.63 -4.26 -57.01
C SER A 4 10.46 -3.47 -58.33
N ALA A 5 9.26 -3.46 -58.91
CA ALA A 5 8.96 -2.67 -60.11
C ALA A 5 9.09 -1.16 -59.85
N ILE A 6 8.73 -0.68 -58.65
CA ILE A 6 8.92 0.72 -58.26
C ILE A 6 10.39 1.12 -58.37
N PHE A 7 11.29 0.29 -57.84
CA PHE A 7 12.74 0.57 -57.91
C PHE A 7 13.22 0.74 -59.35
N TYR A 8 12.90 -0.20 -60.24
CA TYR A 8 13.32 -0.12 -61.65
C TYR A 8 12.72 1.07 -62.38
N LEU A 9 11.42 1.37 -62.17
CA LEU A 9 10.76 2.48 -62.84
C LEU A 9 11.28 3.84 -62.36
N THR A 10 11.66 3.96 -61.07
CA THR A 10 12.34 5.16 -60.57
C THR A 10 13.72 5.34 -61.21
N GLN A 11 14.50 4.27 -61.40
CA GLN A 11 15.80 4.34 -62.11
C GLN A 11 15.67 4.73 -63.59
N LEU A 12 14.53 4.38 -64.21
CA LEU A 12 14.21 4.79 -65.59
C LEU A 12 13.68 6.23 -65.70
N GLY A 13 13.62 6.97 -64.58
CA GLY A 13 13.25 8.39 -64.56
C GLY A 13 11.75 8.68 -64.55
N PHE A 14 10.89 7.67 -64.33
CA PHE A 14 9.45 7.89 -64.22
C PHE A 14 9.10 8.62 -62.91
N SER A 15 8.11 9.53 -62.98
CA SER A 15 7.66 10.25 -61.79
C SER A 15 6.87 9.32 -60.86
N GLN A 16 6.80 9.67 -59.58
CA GLN A 16 5.99 8.96 -58.58
C GLN A 16 4.52 8.81 -59.03
N TYR A 17 3.99 9.77 -59.79
CA TYR A 17 2.63 9.69 -60.34
C TYR A 17 2.49 8.58 -61.36
N ASP A 18 3.42 8.55 -62.32
CA ASP A 18 3.36 7.63 -63.45
C ASP A 18 3.55 6.20 -62.94
N ILE A 19 4.47 6.02 -61.99
CA ILE A 19 4.68 4.74 -61.32
C ILE A 19 3.41 4.29 -60.59
N SER A 20 2.79 5.19 -59.82
CA SER A 20 1.56 4.92 -59.06
C SER A 20 0.42 4.46 -59.96
N ASN A 21 0.25 5.09 -61.13
CA ASN A 21 -0.77 4.72 -62.11
C ASN A 21 -0.41 3.43 -62.86
N MET A 22 0.86 3.23 -63.23
CA MET A 22 1.32 2.06 -63.98
C MET A 22 1.18 0.75 -63.20
N ILE A 23 1.45 0.77 -61.89
CA ILE A 23 1.43 -0.45 -61.06
C ILE A 23 0.16 -0.59 -60.20
N ASP A 24 -0.75 0.38 -60.31
CA ASP A 24 -1.98 0.50 -59.53
C ASP A 24 -1.70 0.40 -58.02
N MET A 25 -0.94 1.37 -57.50
CA MET A 25 -0.61 1.49 -56.07
C MET A 25 -0.76 2.93 -55.61
N LYS A 26 -1.20 3.14 -54.36
CA LYS A 26 -1.31 4.49 -53.78
C LYS A 26 0.04 5.22 -53.84
N ARG A 27 0.02 6.48 -54.29
CA ARG A 27 1.21 7.36 -54.36
C ARG A 27 2.04 7.36 -53.08
N THR A 28 1.41 7.41 -51.91
CA THR A 28 2.10 7.38 -50.60
C THR A 28 2.87 6.08 -50.35
N THR A 29 2.37 4.96 -50.88
CA THR A 29 3.05 3.66 -50.79
C THR A 29 4.24 3.59 -51.76
N VAL A 30 4.10 4.20 -52.94
CA VAL A 30 5.22 4.36 -53.89
C VAL A 30 6.32 5.24 -53.28
N GLU A 31 5.94 6.36 -52.67
CA GLU A 31 6.86 7.24 -51.94
C GLU A 31 7.60 6.52 -50.83
N GLY A 32 6.85 5.82 -49.97
CA GLY A 32 7.43 5.09 -48.85
C GLY A 32 8.37 3.97 -49.31
N ALA A 33 8.10 3.37 -50.48
CA ALA A 33 9.00 2.38 -51.08
C ALA A 33 10.28 3.03 -51.64
N ILE A 34 10.18 4.15 -52.36
CA ILE A 34 11.33 4.91 -52.89
C ILE A 34 12.23 5.36 -51.72
N ASN A 35 11.64 5.98 -50.71
CA ASN A 35 12.36 6.43 -49.52
C ASN A 35 13.03 5.26 -48.79
N ARG A 36 12.35 4.12 -48.64
CA ARG A 36 12.93 2.92 -48.01
C ARG A 36 14.15 2.40 -48.77
N VAL A 37 14.09 2.35 -50.10
CA VAL A 37 15.24 1.90 -50.90
C VAL A 37 16.40 2.90 -50.80
N ALA A 38 16.13 4.21 -50.81
CA ALA A 38 17.16 5.23 -50.63
C ALA A 38 17.89 5.10 -49.28
N THR A 39 17.16 4.72 -48.21
CA THR A 39 17.74 4.60 -46.87
C THR A 39 18.37 3.23 -46.58
N THR A 40 17.76 2.13 -47.06
CA THR A 40 18.14 0.76 -46.65
C THR A 40 18.72 -0.09 -47.79
N GLY A 41 18.71 0.40 -49.04
CA GLY A 41 19.19 -0.33 -50.21
C GLY A 41 18.31 -1.52 -50.63
N THR A 42 17.18 -1.76 -49.97
CA THR A 42 16.29 -2.90 -50.27
C THR A 42 14.82 -2.50 -50.29
N THR A 43 14.04 -3.19 -51.14
CA THR A 43 12.57 -3.05 -51.19
C THR A 43 11.85 -3.93 -50.14
N LEU A 44 12.58 -4.78 -49.43
CA LEU A 44 12.01 -5.69 -48.43
C LEU A 44 11.75 -4.95 -47.11
N ALA A 45 10.63 -5.26 -46.46
CA ALA A 45 10.36 -4.77 -45.12
C ALA A 45 11.24 -5.51 -44.10
N GLU A 46 11.85 -4.78 -43.17
CA GLU A 46 12.54 -5.39 -42.04
C GLU A 46 11.54 -6.19 -41.18
N LYS A 47 11.98 -7.35 -40.70
CA LYS A 47 11.19 -8.19 -39.81
C LYS A 47 11.11 -7.49 -38.45
N SER A 48 9.90 -7.13 -38.03
CA SER A 48 9.66 -6.52 -36.71
C SER A 48 10.27 -7.38 -35.59
N MET A 49 11.02 -6.74 -34.68
CA MET A 49 11.48 -7.37 -33.44
C MET A 49 10.25 -7.79 -32.63
N SER A 50 10.08 -9.10 -32.48
CA SER A 50 8.97 -9.64 -31.70
C SER A 50 9.17 -9.30 -30.22
N ARG A 51 8.05 -9.16 -29.50
CA ARG A 51 8.07 -9.01 -28.04
C ARG A 51 8.91 -10.15 -27.44
N PRO A 52 9.94 -9.86 -26.63
CA PRO A 52 10.73 -10.89 -25.97
C PRO A 52 9.82 -11.80 -25.14
N SER A 53 10.10 -13.10 -25.17
CA SER A 53 9.36 -14.07 -24.37
C SER A 53 9.61 -13.82 -22.89
N SER A 54 8.57 -13.92 -22.04
CA SER A 54 8.73 -13.76 -20.59
C SER A 54 9.50 -14.91 -19.92
N PHE A 55 9.80 -15.97 -20.65
CA PHE A 55 10.55 -17.13 -20.18
C PHE A 55 11.83 -17.27 -21.01
N ASP A 56 12.95 -17.50 -20.34
CA ASP A 56 14.18 -17.91 -21.00
C ASP A 56 14.03 -19.32 -21.62
N ASP A 57 14.88 -19.63 -22.61
CA ASP A 57 14.82 -20.89 -23.34
C ASP A 57 15.14 -22.11 -22.46
N TYR A 58 15.91 -21.90 -21.39
CA TYR A 58 16.23 -22.94 -20.42
C TYR A 58 14.96 -23.38 -19.66
N THR A 59 14.19 -22.42 -19.17
CA THR A 59 12.93 -22.63 -18.44
C THR A 59 11.91 -23.33 -19.32
N LYS A 60 11.79 -22.92 -20.59
CA LYS A 60 10.91 -23.60 -21.55
C LYS A 60 11.30 -25.06 -21.76
N ARG A 61 12.58 -25.34 -22.01
CA ARG A 61 13.07 -26.72 -22.22
C ARG A 61 12.86 -27.58 -20.97
N ASN A 62 13.05 -27.01 -19.79
CA ASN A 62 12.85 -27.75 -18.55
C ASN A 62 11.36 -28.06 -18.33
N LEU A 63 10.45 -27.10 -18.56
CA LEU A 63 9.01 -27.33 -18.50
C LEU A 63 8.55 -28.37 -19.53
N GLU A 64 9.03 -28.28 -20.77
CA GLU A 64 8.74 -29.28 -21.81
C GLU A 64 9.22 -30.68 -21.42
N ARG A 65 10.40 -30.80 -20.80
CA ARG A 65 10.94 -32.08 -20.34
C ARG A 65 10.06 -32.69 -19.26
N ILE A 66 9.59 -31.88 -18.30
CA ILE A 66 8.74 -32.36 -17.22
C ILE A 66 7.38 -32.82 -17.78
N ILE A 67 6.75 -32.02 -18.65
CA ILE A 67 5.47 -32.37 -19.29
C ILE A 67 5.61 -33.62 -20.19
N ARG A 68 6.73 -33.79 -20.89
CA ARG A 68 6.98 -34.99 -21.70
C ARG A 68 7.22 -36.24 -20.86
N SER A 69 7.80 -36.09 -19.66
CA SER A 69 8.05 -37.23 -18.77
C SER A 69 6.77 -37.79 -18.14
N ASP A 70 5.78 -36.93 -17.90
CA ASP A 70 4.43 -37.32 -17.49
C ASP A 70 3.39 -36.36 -18.09
N PRO A 71 2.81 -36.69 -19.26
CA PRO A 71 1.85 -35.82 -19.93
C PRO A 71 0.49 -35.73 -19.22
N PHE A 72 0.27 -36.53 -18.17
CA PHE A 72 -0.93 -36.49 -17.34
C PHE A 72 -0.74 -35.66 -16.07
N GLN A 73 0.45 -35.10 -15.83
CA GLN A 73 0.66 -34.17 -14.72
C GLN A 73 -0.21 -32.92 -14.86
N THR A 74 -0.96 -32.61 -13.81
CA THR A 74 -1.70 -31.35 -13.71
C THR A 74 -0.79 -30.21 -13.27
N ILE A 75 -1.20 -28.97 -13.55
CA ILE A 75 -0.52 -27.75 -13.08
C ILE A 75 -0.39 -27.77 -11.54
N GLU A 76 -1.40 -28.27 -10.80
CA GLU A 76 -1.29 -28.39 -9.34
C GLU A 76 -0.19 -29.37 -8.91
N THR A 77 -0.02 -30.47 -9.64
CA THR A 77 0.99 -31.50 -9.34
C THR A 77 2.40 -30.95 -9.55
N LEU A 78 2.61 -30.22 -10.66
CA LEU A 78 3.86 -29.51 -10.96
C LEU A 78 4.19 -28.44 -9.90
N GLN A 79 3.21 -27.65 -9.49
CA GLN A 79 3.40 -26.64 -8.43
C GLN A 79 3.82 -27.27 -7.10
N GLY A 80 3.20 -28.40 -6.73
CA GLY A 80 3.54 -29.18 -5.54
C GLY A 80 5.00 -29.66 -5.54
N GLN A 81 5.51 -30.11 -6.68
CA GLN A 81 6.90 -30.56 -6.84
C GLN A 81 7.90 -29.40 -6.80
N LEU A 82 7.55 -28.23 -7.35
CA LEU A 82 8.41 -27.05 -7.36
C LEU A 82 8.46 -26.31 -6.00
N ARG A 83 7.79 -26.83 -4.95
CA ARG A 83 7.66 -26.22 -3.61
C ARG A 83 7.01 -24.82 -3.58
N PHE A 84 6.46 -24.34 -4.70
CA PHE A 84 5.73 -23.09 -4.74
C PHE A 84 4.27 -23.33 -4.31
N LYS A 85 3.76 -22.46 -3.44
CA LYS A 85 2.37 -22.49 -2.99
C LYS A 85 1.74 -21.13 -3.22
N TYR A 86 0.47 -21.10 -3.62
CA TYR A 86 -0.30 -19.87 -3.58
C TYR A 86 -0.42 -19.40 -2.14
N ARG A 87 0.07 -18.19 -1.87
CA ARG A 87 -0.08 -17.45 -0.62
C ARG A 87 -0.74 -16.11 -0.93
N SER A 88 -1.55 -15.62 0.00
CA SER A 88 -2.02 -14.24 -0.08
C SER A 88 -0.81 -13.31 -0.06
N ALA A 89 -0.77 -12.33 -0.96
CA ALA A 89 0.26 -11.31 -0.93
C ALA A 89 0.15 -10.48 0.37
N ALA A 90 1.30 -10.13 0.96
CA ALA A 90 1.34 -9.19 2.07
C ALA A 90 1.02 -7.78 1.55
N SER A 91 0.17 -7.04 2.27
CA SER A 91 -0.08 -5.62 1.99
C SER A 91 0.91 -4.79 2.80
N LYS A 92 1.74 -3.99 2.13
CA LYS A 92 2.71 -3.09 2.76
C LYS A 92 2.73 -1.76 2.00
N PRO A 93 2.96 -0.62 2.69
CA PRO A 93 3.13 0.66 2.02
C PRO A 93 4.35 0.62 1.10
N LYS A 94 4.29 1.36 0.00
CA LYS A 94 5.42 1.50 -0.93
C LYS A 94 6.40 2.51 -0.35
N LEU A 95 7.53 2.03 0.15
CA LEU A 95 8.59 2.87 0.71
C LEU A 95 9.58 3.31 -0.38
N SER A 96 10.02 4.57 -0.31
CA SER A 96 11.19 5.07 -1.06
C SER A 96 12.49 4.50 -0.47
N ASP A 97 13.60 4.63 -1.20
CA ASP A 97 14.89 4.14 -0.70
C ASP A 97 15.40 5.00 0.46
N ASP A 98 15.14 6.31 0.45
CA ASP A 98 15.43 7.19 1.58
C ASP A 98 14.64 6.79 2.83
N GLN A 99 13.35 6.47 2.70
CA GLN A 99 12.53 5.99 3.82
C GLN A 99 13.07 4.68 4.40
N LYS A 100 13.52 3.75 3.57
CA LYS A 100 14.13 2.49 4.04
C LYS A 100 15.44 2.76 4.79
N LYS A 101 16.24 3.70 4.30
CA LYS A 101 17.51 4.09 4.92
C LYS A 101 17.26 4.72 6.30
N ASN A 102 16.38 5.71 6.39
CA ASN A 102 16.05 6.37 7.66
C ASN A 102 15.48 5.37 8.69
N ARG A 103 14.62 4.45 8.24
CA ARG A 103 14.11 3.36 9.09
C ARG A 103 15.21 2.45 9.63
N LEU A 104 16.20 2.12 8.79
CA LEU A 104 17.33 1.29 9.19
C LEU A 104 18.25 2.03 10.16
N GLU A 105 18.55 3.31 9.90
CA GLU A 105 19.37 4.15 10.77
C GLU A 105 18.72 4.28 12.16
N TRP A 106 17.44 4.63 12.21
CA TRP A 106 16.68 4.71 13.46
C TRP A 106 16.70 3.38 14.23
N ALA A 107 16.47 2.25 13.54
CA ALA A 107 16.51 0.94 14.17
C ALA A 107 17.90 0.57 14.72
N ILE A 108 18.98 0.96 14.02
CA ILE A 108 20.36 0.74 14.48
C ILE A 108 20.67 1.59 15.71
N GLU A 109 20.25 2.86 15.74
CA GLU A 109 20.46 3.76 16.88
C GLU A 109 19.75 3.28 18.14
N HIS A 110 18.59 2.65 17.98
CA HIS A 110 17.74 2.21 19.08
C HIS A 110 17.89 0.71 19.42
N VAL A 111 18.68 -0.06 18.66
CA VAL A 111 18.89 -1.50 18.92
C VAL A 111 19.54 -1.78 20.28
N GLY A 112 20.34 -0.84 20.77
CA GLY A 112 21.05 -0.93 22.04
C GLY A 112 20.26 -0.38 23.24
N TRP A 113 19.06 0.15 23.02
CA TRP A 113 18.23 0.66 24.11
C TRP A 113 17.81 -0.47 25.05
N THR A 114 17.90 -0.18 26.34
CA THR A 114 17.49 -1.09 27.41
C THR A 114 15.97 -1.11 27.55
N ASP A 115 15.43 -2.18 28.14
CA ASP A 115 13.99 -2.30 28.44
C ASP A 115 13.49 -1.09 29.24
N LYS A 116 14.27 -0.60 30.22
CA LYS A 116 13.91 0.58 31.01
C LYS A 116 13.76 1.85 30.17
N GLN A 117 14.57 2.02 29.12
CA GLN A 117 14.43 3.17 28.21
C GLN A 117 13.15 3.05 27.38
N TRP A 118 12.83 1.85 26.89
CA TRP A 118 11.57 1.58 26.19
C TRP A 118 10.35 1.74 27.09
N GLU A 119 10.47 1.38 28.37
CA GLU A 119 9.41 1.56 29.35
C GLU A 119 9.05 3.03 29.59
N GLN A 120 9.99 3.95 29.35
CA GLN A 120 9.79 5.39 29.46
C GLN A 120 9.17 6.02 28.20
N VAL A 121 8.99 5.26 27.11
CA VAL A 121 8.36 5.77 25.89
C VAL A 121 6.84 5.73 26.02
N VAL A 122 6.22 6.89 25.80
CA VAL A 122 4.78 7.06 25.66
C VAL A 122 4.45 7.04 24.18
N TRP A 123 3.91 5.93 23.71
CA TRP A 123 3.52 5.71 22.32
C TRP A 123 2.15 6.28 22.06
N SER A 124 1.97 7.06 20.99
CA SER A 124 0.69 7.64 20.61
C SER A 124 0.41 7.46 19.13
N ASP A 125 -0.88 7.47 18.78
CA ASP A 125 -1.35 7.36 17.39
C ASP A 125 -2.85 7.66 17.29
N GLU A 126 -3.32 7.90 16.06
CA GLU A 126 -4.72 7.99 15.71
C GLU A 126 -5.22 6.74 14.96
N SER A 127 -6.36 6.21 15.38
CA SER A 127 -7.04 5.14 14.65
C SER A 127 -8.49 5.48 14.33
N ARG A 128 -9.02 4.86 13.27
CA ARG A 128 -10.41 5.04 12.85
C ARG A 128 -11.18 3.73 12.93
N PHE A 129 -12.18 3.71 13.81
CA PHE A 129 -13.12 2.60 13.92
C PHE A 129 -14.42 2.93 13.18
N ARG A 130 -14.87 2.04 12.31
CA ARG A 130 -16.14 2.18 11.57
C ARG A 130 -17.25 1.46 12.32
N VAL A 131 -18.50 1.94 12.26
CA VAL A 131 -19.68 1.20 12.76
C VAL A 131 -20.01 0.04 11.82
N PHE A 132 -20.07 0.33 10.50
CA PHE A 132 -20.32 -0.67 9.46
C PHE A 132 -19.07 -0.88 8.59
N GLY A 133 -18.87 -2.13 8.17
CA GLY A 133 -17.71 -2.56 7.39
C GLY A 133 -16.84 -3.55 8.18
N HIS A 134 -16.11 -4.38 7.43
CA HIS A 134 -15.12 -5.30 7.96
C HIS A 134 -13.76 -4.92 7.42
N ASP A 135 -12.73 -4.97 8.26
CA ASP A 135 -11.36 -4.86 7.79
C ASP A 135 -11.00 -6.17 7.07
N GLY A 136 -10.78 -6.06 5.76
CA GLY A 136 -10.52 -7.20 4.87
C GLY A 136 -11.78 -7.86 4.29
N LYS A 137 -11.58 -8.98 3.59
CA LYS A 137 -12.66 -9.78 2.98
C LYS A 137 -13.01 -10.94 3.92
N PRO A 138 -14.06 -10.84 4.74
CA PRO A 138 -14.45 -11.95 5.60
C PRO A 138 -14.85 -13.15 4.72
N LYS A 139 -14.48 -14.34 5.19
CA LYS A 139 -14.79 -15.60 4.51
C LYS A 139 -16.17 -16.06 4.96
N VAL A 140 -17.01 -16.44 4.00
CA VAL A 140 -18.35 -17.00 4.26
C VAL A 140 -18.39 -18.43 3.72
N LEU A 141 -18.82 -19.38 4.54
CA LEU A 141 -19.12 -20.74 4.11
C LEU A 141 -20.53 -20.77 3.53
N ARG A 142 -20.68 -21.22 2.27
CA ARG A 142 -21.96 -21.34 1.56
C ARG A 142 -21.88 -22.34 0.40
N LYS A 143 -23.00 -22.85 -0.07
CA LYS A 143 -23.08 -23.72 -1.26
C LYS A 143 -23.01 -22.91 -2.56
N GLN A 144 -22.77 -23.60 -3.67
CA GLN A 144 -22.83 -23.01 -5.01
C GLN A 144 -24.26 -22.53 -5.31
N GLY A 145 -24.40 -21.30 -5.82
CA GLY A 145 -25.71 -20.66 -6.07
C GLY A 145 -26.19 -19.73 -4.96
N GLU A 146 -25.77 -19.94 -3.71
CA GLU A 146 -26.23 -19.16 -2.54
C GLU A 146 -25.51 -17.81 -2.39
N ARG A 147 -24.90 -17.30 -3.46
CA ARG A 147 -24.02 -16.11 -3.41
C ARG A 147 -24.74 -14.85 -2.94
N TYR A 148 -26.02 -14.73 -3.28
CA TYR A 148 -26.82 -13.53 -3.06
C TYR A 148 -27.88 -13.70 -1.96
N GLU A 149 -27.87 -14.84 -1.26
CA GLU A 149 -28.74 -15.03 -0.10
C GLU A 149 -28.41 -14.01 0.99
N SER A 150 -29.43 -13.41 1.58
CA SER A 150 -29.29 -12.28 2.50
C SER A 150 -28.41 -12.60 3.72
N CYS A 151 -28.42 -13.85 4.18
CA CYS A 151 -27.56 -14.36 5.26
C CYS A 151 -26.08 -14.53 4.87
N HIS A 152 -25.75 -14.53 3.57
CA HIS A 152 -24.39 -14.64 3.04
C HIS A 152 -23.84 -13.31 2.49
N LEU A 153 -24.63 -12.23 2.58
CA LEU A 153 -24.24 -10.90 2.16
C LEU A 153 -23.66 -10.12 3.34
N LEU A 154 -22.54 -9.44 3.08
CA LEU A 154 -22.10 -8.35 3.94
C LEU A 154 -22.97 -7.14 3.63
N ARG A 155 -23.66 -6.59 4.62
CA ARG A 155 -24.37 -5.34 4.45
C ARG A 155 -23.36 -4.22 4.20
N THR A 156 -23.42 -3.61 3.02
CA THR A 156 -22.65 -2.41 2.68
C THR A 156 -23.60 -1.23 2.60
N VAL A 157 -23.34 -0.17 3.36
CA VAL A 157 -24.06 1.10 3.23
C VAL A 157 -23.37 1.97 2.19
N LYS A 158 -24.12 2.54 1.24
CA LYS A 158 -23.57 3.31 0.12
C LYS A 158 -22.87 4.59 0.57
N TYR A 159 -23.27 5.17 1.70
CA TYR A 159 -22.65 6.30 2.42
C TYR A 159 -23.13 6.28 3.87
N GLY A 160 -22.40 6.91 4.81
CA GLY A 160 -22.95 7.21 6.14
C GLY A 160 -22.95 6.07 7.15
N GLY A 161 -22.06 5.09 7.02
CA GLY A 161 -21.91 4.06 8.05
C GLY A 161 -21.51 4.62 9.42
N GLY A 162 -20.92 5.81 9.49
CA GLY A 162 -20.39 6.36 10.72
C GLY A 162 -19.03 5.74 11.06
N SER A 163 -18.11 6.58 11.50
CA SER A 163 -16.81 6.17 12.03
C SER A 163 -16.39 7.14 13.11
N LEU A 164 -15.69 6.64 14.11
CA LEU A 164 -15.05 7.46 15.12
C LEU A 164 -13.56 7.52 14.81
N MET A 165 -13.02 8.74 14.79
CA MET A 165 -11.59 8.95 14.92
C MET A 165 -11.27 8.92 16.41
N VAL A 166 -10.21 8.21 16.77
CA VAL A 166 -9.79 8.03 18.15
C VAL A 166 -8.31 8.29 18.22
N TRP A 167 -7.90 9.16 19.15
CA TRP A 167 -6.51 9.32 19.55
C TRP A 167 -6.31 8.65 20.89
N SER A 168 -5.18 7.99 21.07
CA SER A 168 -4.77 7.53 22.40
C SER A 168 -3.27 7.41 22.48
N CYS A 169 -2.81 7.16 23.70
CA CYS A 169 -1.44 6.80 23.97
C CYS A 169 -1.35 5.71 25.03
N PHE A 170 -0.20 5.08 25.15
CA PHE A 170 0.10 4.17 26.24
C PHE A 170 1.60 4.16 26.53
N TRP A 171 1.97 3.68 27.70
CA TRP A 171 3.35 3.44 28.10
C TRP A 171 3.43 2.08 28.81
N ALA A 172 4.63 1.66 29.21
CA ALA A 172 4.78 0.33 29.81
C ALA A 172 3.95 0.10 31.09
N GLY A 173 3.68 1.15 31.86
CA GLY A 173 2.87 1.07 33.07
C GLY A 173 1.35 1.18 32.85
N GLY A 174 0.88 1.41 31.63
CA GLY A 174 -0.55 1.35 31.32
C GLY A 174 -1.02 2.29 30.21
N TYR A 175 -2.34 2.39 30.09
CA TYR A 175 -3.00 3.15 29.04
C TYR A 175 -3.18 4.61 29.40
N GLY A 176 -3.05 5.46 28.39
CA GLY A 176 -3.39 6.87 28.43
C GLY A 176 -4.87 7.12 28.13
N PRO A 177 -5.24 8.40 27.97
CA PRO A 177 -6.62 8.76 27.68
C PRO A 177 -7.04 8.26 26.29
N LEU A 178 -8.27 7.77 26.19
CA LEU A 178 -8.94 7.46 24.93
C LEU A 178 -9.78 8.67 24.49
N VAL A 179 -9.33 9.38 23.47
CA VAL A 179 -9.93 10.65 23.03
C VAL A 179 -10.64 10.47 21.71
N PHE A 180 -11.94 10.73 21.70
CA PHE A 180 -12.73 10.68 20.46
C PHE A 180 -12.69 12.05 19.78
N VAL A 181 -12.32 12.05 18.51
CA VAL A 181 -12.18 13.26 17.68
C VAL A 181 -13.31 13.30 16.67
N ASP A 182 -13.98 14.46 16.59
CA ASP A 182 -15.04 14.68 15.62
C ASP A 182 -14.43 14.93 14.23
N GLY A 183 -14.60 13.96 13.32
CA GLY A 183 -14.11 14.06 11.95
C GLY A 183 -12.69 13.51 11.78
N ASN A 184 -11.82 14.27 11.09
CA ASN A 184 -10.41 13.93 10.93
C ASN A 184 -9.58 14.75 11.93
N MET A 185 -8.50 14.16 12.45
CA MET A 185 -7.52 14.92 13.22
C MET A 185 -6.92 16.04 12.34
N ASN A 186 -6.93 17.24 12.88
CA ASN A 186 -6.29 18.43 12.32
C ASN A 186 -5.47 19.11 13.42
N GLN A 187 -4.76 20.20 13.10
CA GLN A 187 -3.91 20.90 14.07
C GLN A 187 -4.69 21.31 15.34
N ASP A 188 -5.83 22.00 15.19
CA ASP A 188 -6.58 22.52 16.35
C ASP A 188 -7.10 21.39 17.26
N SER A 189 -7.68 20.34 16.67
CA SER A 189 -8.17 19.18 17.41
C SER A 189 -7.05 18.37 18.06
N TYR A 190 -5.87 18.35 17.45
CA TYR A 190 -4.67 17.74 18.01
C TYR A 190 -4.16 18.53 19.22
N ASP A 191 -4.06 19.84 19.09
CA ASP A 191 -3.62 20.73 20.17
C ASP A 191 -4.60 20.70 21.36
N ASP A 192 -5.91 20.66 21.08
CA ASP A 192 -6.95 20.46 22.09
C ASP A 192 -6.84 19.08 22.76
N CYS A 193 -6.59 18.03 21.98
CA CYS A 193 -6.38 16.69 22.51
C CYS A 193 -5.19 16.65 23.47
N LEU A 194 -4.05 17.21 23.05
CA LEU A 194 -2.85 17.22 23.86
C LEU A 194 -3.01 18.08 25.11
N SER A 195 -3.53 19.30 24.97
CA SER A 195 -3.65 20.26 26.08
C SER A 195 -4.68 19.83 27.12
N GLN A 196 -5.84 19.32 26.69
CA GLN A 196 -6.96 19.06 27.59
C GLN A 196 -6.97 17.63 28.15
N LYS A 197 -6.39 16.66 27.44
CA LYS A 197 -6.47 15.24 27.80
C LYS A 197 -5.11 14.64 28.10
N PHE A 198 -4.13 14.82 27.20
CA PHE A 198 -2.82 14.23 27.36
C PHE A 198 -2.01 14.86 28.49
N LEU A 199 -1.74 16.18 28.47
CA LEU A 199 -0.89 16.84 29.45
C LEU A 199 -1.36 16.63 30.90
N PRO A 200 -2.67 16.78 31.23
CA PRO A 200 -3.14 16.52 32.59
C PRO A 200 -2.95 15.07 33.05
N TRP A 201 -2.91 14.11 32.11
CA TRP A 201 -2.59 12.71 32.39
C TRP A 201 -1.07 12.48 32.48
N TYR A 202 -0.31 13.07 31.56
CA TYR A 202 1.15 12.98 31.49
C TYR A 202 1.80 13.49 32.78
N TYR A 203 1.38 14.65 33.29
CA TYR A 203 1.89 15.19 34.56
C TYR A 203 1.49 14.39 35.81
N LYS A 204 0.63 13.38 35.67
CA LYS A 204 0.27 12.45 36.75
C LYS A 204 1.00 11.11 36.64
N LEU A 205 1.83 10.92 35.62
CA LEU A 205 2.62 9.71 35.49
C LEU A 205 3.59 9.58 36.67
N PRO A 206 3.75 8.38 37.24
CA PRO A 206 4.65 8.17 38.36
C PRO A 206 6.10 8.45 37.93
N HIS A 207 6.93 8.91 38.87
CA HIS A 207 8.37 9.11 38.64
C HIS A 207 8.74 10.11 37.54
N LEU A 208 7.84 11.01 37.13
CA LEU A 208 8.18 12.13 36.24
C LEU A 208 9.28 13.04 36.84
N GLU A 209 9.42 13.04 38.17
CA GLU A 209 10.49 13.72 38.90
C GLU A 209 11.86 13.01 38.82
N ASP A 210 11.88 11.69 38.55
CA ASP A 210 13.09 10.84 38.51
C ASP A 210 13.66 10.65 37.08
N GLY A 211 12.94 11.14 36.06
CA GLY A 211 13.35 11.08 34.66
C GLY A 211 12.20 11.47 33.71
N GLU A 212 12.54 12.07 32.57
CA GLU A 212 11.55 12.49 31.58
C GLU A 212 11.07 11.30 30.75
N TYR A 213 9.75 11.13 30.66
CA TYR A 213 9.14 10.25 29.67
C TYR A 213 9.39 10.80 28.26
N ILE A 214 9.50 9.89 27.29
CA ILE A 214 9.73 10.26 25.90
C ILE A 214 8.41 10.10 25.15
N PHE A 215 7.87 11.19 24.63
CA PHE A 215 6.63 11.18 23.85
C PHE A 215 6.91 10.81 22.39
N GLN A 216 6.31 9.72 21.92
CA GLN A 216 6.37 9.31 20.52
C GLN A 216 5.05 9.69 19.81
N GLU A 217 5.22 10.28 18.63
CA GLU A 217 4.18 10.64 17.66
C GLU A 217 4.73 10.35 16.25
N ASP A 218 3.86 10.30 15.24
CA ASP A 218 4.31 10.15 13.85
C ASP A 218 4.62 11.50 13.18
N ASP A 219 5.23 11.45 11.99
CA ASP A 219 5.56 12.63 11.18
C ASP A 219 4.35 13.24 10.45
N ALA A 220 3.12 13.11 10.98
CA ALA A 220 1.97 13.72 10.34
C ALA A 220 2.12 15.26 10.33
N PRO A 221 1.63 15.96 9.28
CA PRO A 221 1.78 17.41 9.17
C PRO A 221 1.23 18.22 10.36
N CYS A 222 0.24 17.69 11.10
CA CYS A 222 -0.30 18.30 12.32
C CYS A 222 0.63 18.14 13.54
N HIS A 223 1.59 17.23 13.49
CA HIS A 223 2.53 16.98 14.60
C HIS A 223 3.81 17.78 14.40
N THR A 224 4.27 17.92 13.15
CA THR A 224 5.58 18.52 12.83
C THR A 224 5.53 20.01 12.49
N GLY A 225 4.35 20.64 12.54
CA GLY A 225 4.18 22.06 12.26
C GLY A 225 5.01 22.95 13.22
N GLY A 226 5.35 24.17 12.77
CA GLY A 226 6.12 25.11 13.59
C GLY A 226 5.44 25.46 14.92
N TYR A 227 4.11 25.60 14.91
CA TYR A 227 3.32 25.79 16.12
C TYR A 227 3.34 24.56 17.03
N ALA A 228 3.09 23.36 16.50
CA ALA A 228 3.11 22.11 17.26
C ALA A 228 4.46 21.89 17.95
N SER A 229 5.56 22.11 17.21
CA SER A 229 6.94 22.02 17.73
C SER A 229 7.18 23.05 18.84
N TRP A 230 6.79 24.31 18.63
CA TRP A 230 6.90 25.35 19.66
C TRP A 230 6.07 25.02 20.91
N TRP A 231 4.85 24.52 20.71
CA TRP A 231 3.93 24.18 21.78
C TRP A 231 4.49 23.05 22.65
N LYS A 232 4.99 21.96 22.04
CA LYS A 232 5.60 20.83 22.78
C LYS A 232 6.83 21.27 23.57
N ASN A 233 7.70 22.06 22.97
CA ASN A 233 8.86 22.64 23.65
C ASN A 233 8.46 23.54 24.83
N SER A 234 7.41 24.36 24.65
CA SER A 234 6.92 25.25 25.72
C SER A 234 6.32 24.50 26.91
N HIS A 235 5.90 23.24 26.72
CA HIS A 235 5.37 22.36 27.76
C HIS A 235 6.39 21.30 28.21
N SER A 236 7.68 21.45 27.86
CA SER A 236 8.76 20.52 28.25
C SER A 236 8.47 19.06 27.90
N LEU A 237 7.81 18.82 26.75
CA LEU A 237 7.61 17.47 26.23
C LEU A 237 8.87 17.03 25.49
N ASN A 238 9.52 15.99 25.99
CA ASN A 238 10.64 15.33 25.33
C ASN A 238 10.10 14.42 24.23
N VAL A 239 10.14 14.88 22.97
CA VAL A 239 9.64 14.13 21.82
C VAL A 239 10.72 13.15 21.33
N LEU A 240 10.31 11.92 20.98
CA LEU A 240 11.18 10.94 20.34
C LEU A 240 11.53 11.43 18.93
N ASN A 241 12.70 12.06 18.81
CA ASN A 241 13.17 12.63 17.56
C ASN A 241 13.48 11.55 16.52
N ASP A 242 13.54 11.99 15.25
CA ASP A 242 13.96 11.19 14.10
C ASP A 242 13.08 9.95 13.85
N TRP A 243 11.83 9.97 14.31
CA TRP A 243 10.86 8.91 14.04
C TRP A 243 10.72 8.70 12.52
N PRO A 244 10.90 7.47 12.01
CA PRO A 244 10.93 7.27 10.58
C PRO A 244 9.52 7.28 9.98
N THR A 245 9.27 8.18 9.02
CA THR A 245 7.99 8.30 8.32
C THR A 245 7.48 6.97 7.73
N GLN A 246 6.16 6.75 7.75
CA GLN A 246 5.48 5.52 7.28
C GLN A 246 5.98 4.23 7.98
N SER A 247 6.13 4.28 9.31
CA SER A 247 6.59 3.14 10.10
C SER A 247 5.59 2.69 11.17
N PRO A 248 4.34 2.35 10.80
CA PRO A 248 3.37 1.83 11.75
C PRO A 248 3.84 0.51 12.39
N ASP A 249 4.65 -0.28 11.69
CA ASP A 249 5.22 -1.52 12.21
C ASP A 249 6.27 -1.34 13.30
N LEU A 250 6.75 -0.10 13.53
CA LEU A 250 7.62 0.24 14.65
C LEU A 250 6.84 0.79 15.85
N ASN A 251 5.58 1.20 15.67
CA ASN A 251 4.75 1.75 16.74
C ASN A 251 3.93 0.62 17.40
N PRO A 252 4.22 0.23 18.65
CA PRO A 252 3.53 -0.86 19.32
C PRO A 252 2.04 -0.58 19.60
N ILE A 253 1.58 0.68 19.53
CA ILE A 253 0.15 0.99 19.72
C ILE A 253 -0.73 0.35 18.63
N GLU A 254 -0.16 0.06 17.45
CA GLU A 254 -0.84 -0.65 16.37
C GLU A 254 -1.26 -2.07 16.79
N HIS A 255 -0.55 -2.68 17.75
CA HIS A 255 -0.98 -3.93 18.36
C HIS A 255 -2.19 -3.75 19.27
N ILE A 256 -2.27 -2.64 20.00
CA ILE A 256 -3.43 -2.28 20.83
C ILE A 256 -4.64 -2.01 19.93
N TRP A 257 -4.47 -1.24 18.84
CA TRP A 257 -5.52 -1.03 17.84
C TRP A 257 -6.02 -2.33 17.22
N SER A 258 -5.10 -3.24 16.88
CA SER A 258 -5.43 -4.56 16.36
C SER A 258 -6.26 -5.37 17.37
N GLU A 259 -5.94 -5.27 18.65
CA GLU A 259 -6.66 -5.95 19.72
C GLU A 259 -8.03 -5.32 19.99
N LEU A 260 -8.14 -3.99 20.05
CA LEU A 260 -9.45 -3.30 20.13
C LEU A 260 -10.34 -3.67 18.94
N ALA A 261 -9.80 -3.68 17.71
CA ALA A 261 -10.53 -4.12 16.53
C ALA A 261 -10.96 -5.59 16.63
N ARG A 262 -10.15 -6.45 17.26
CA ARG A 262 -10.50 -7.86 17.52
C ARG A 262 -11.68 -7.96 18.49
N GLN A 263 -11.67 -7.23 19.60
CA GLN A 263 -12.75 -7.23 20.59
C GLN A 263 -14.04 -6.59 20.05
N LEU A 264 -13.92 -5.53 19.25
CA LEU A 264 -15.05 -4.94 18.53
C LEU A 264 -15.69 -5.90 17.53
N ARG A 265 -14.92 -6.78 16.89
CA ARG A 265 -15.49 -7.79 15.97
C ARG A 265 -16.43 -8.76 16.68
N SER A 266 -16.15 -9.15 17.93
CA SER A 266 -17.06 -9.99 18.71
C SER A 266 -18.36 -9.29 19.10
N ARG A 267 -18.32 -7.96 19.33
CA ARG A 267 -19.47 -7.15 19.75
C ARG A 267 -20.20 -6.47 18.59
N ARG A 268 -19.76 -6.72 17.36
CA ARG A 268 -20.25 -6.04 16.15
C ARG A 268 -21.77 -6.10 15.95
N PRO A 269 -22.49 -7.20 16.27
CA PRO A 269 -23.95 -7.24 16.14
C PRO A 269 -24.69 -6.18 16.96
N ASP A 270 -24.08 -5.71 18.06
CA ASP A 270 -24.69 -4.76 18.99
C ASP A 270 -24.41 -3.29 18.62
N ILE A 271 -23.48 -3.04 17.69
CA ILE A 271 -23.06 -1.71 17.27
C ILE A 271 -23.87 -1.26 16.06
N LYS A 272 -24.85 -0.38 16.26
CA LYS A 272 -25.76 0.10 15.20
C LYS A 272 -25.46 1.53 14.76
N ASN A 273 -24.85 2.32 15.63
CA ASN A 273 -24.52 3.72 15.39
C ASN A 273 -23.17 4.09 16.05
N THR A 274 -22.75 5.35 15.89
CA THR A 274 -21.49 5.85 16.43
C THR A 274 -21.47 5.95 17.95
N GLU A 275 -22.61 6.13 18.60
CA GLU A 275 -22.69 6.16 20.06
C GLU A 275 -22.51 4.77 20.66
N ASP A 276 -23.16 3.75 20.08
CA ASP A 276 -22.94 2.36 20.47
C ASP A 276 -21.44 2.00 20.31
N LEU A 277 -20.81 2.47 19.23
CA LEU A 277 -19.39 2.25 18.99
C LEU A 277 -18.50 2.93 20.04
N ARG A 278 -18.82 4.19 20.39
CA ARG A 278 -18.12 4.96 21.43
C ARG A 278 -18.20 4.23 22.77
N GLN A 279 -19.41 3.85 23.17
CA GLN A 279 -19.65 3.16 24.43
C GLN A 279 -18.94 1.80 24.47
N THR A 280 -19.01 1.05 23.38
CA THR A 280 -18.32 -0.24 23.28
C THR A 280 -16.80 -0.09 23.38
N LEU A 281 -16.22 0.95 22.78
CA LEU A 281 -14.78 1.24 22.85
C LEU A 281 -14.33 1.65 24.26
N ILE A 282 -15.18 2.32 25.04
CA ILE A 282 -14.89 2.69 26.43
C ILE A 282 -14.95 1.47 27.37
N GLU A 283 -15.81 0.49 27.05
CA GLU A 283 -16.00 -0.72 27.87
C GLU A 283 -14.95 -1.81 27.65
N ILE A 284 -14.26 -1.79 26.51
CA ILE A 284 -13.17 -2.73 26.19
C ILE A 284 -11.90 -2.27 26.93
#